data_AF-A0A9D5RJQ7-F1
#
_entry.id   AF-A0A9D5RJQ7-F1
#
_cell.length_a   1.000
_cell.length_b   1.000
_cell.length_c   1.000
_cell.angle_alpha   90.00
_cell.angle_beta   90.00
_cell.angle_gamma   90.00
#
_symmetry.space_group_name_H-M   'P 1'
#
loop_
_entity.id
_entity.type
_entity.pdbx_description
1 polymer ?
#
loop_
_entity_poly.entity_id
_entity_poly.type
_entity_poly.pdbx_seq_one_letter_code
_entity_poly.pdbx_strand_id
1 'polypeptide(L)'
;MEYSAAFKKLVVDKFNQVEKDTAIAMQHLGQDDFRSCIVAAQQDMLAFSQYIELTFGFFSTHEHSNIALISLEEPERKRILGILQSLIQDALAIMEQYAKCLDETDDKTIYDSLQAVKSKAGTISLNVRFDVPAPPMETIEEASVLEICRNMVKLNAINMDYYTLNKLWHFSVRKIYPRIELSDTAIVIQGPVLYEGDFTLETLLYYRRLYPVTTIILSTWTGEVTPELRYMVEAADVIVLENEKPEINGKTNVKLQAYSSLKGVELAEKDQNIKYVLKTRTDQRFFLPDFLSYMRNMIKLYPVAQEGLEGRIEFLGGYSSLMTYPFRLTDFMTFGTIGDIKRFYSCSGEDERLENTYRDEESTGYQYDRVFRLTPRDDVFSVLGYSKEERMALCHKIGPYKDPESYLAGSFYERVILGRILEESDDELMHYWKFLKNAAIIIDPLQLMFYWKKYDSEYMTNNPLIADGGLSNSTWTQLYLHEFEE
;
A
#
# COMPACT_ATOMS: atom_id res chain seq x y z
N MET A 1 31.04 3.66 18.40
CA MET A 1 30.96 3.09 17.05
C MET A 1 29.66 2.32 16.78
N GLU A 2 28.68 2.29 17.70
CA GLU A 2 27.36 1.65 17.49
C GLU A 2 26.34 2.48 16.69
N TYR A 3 26.78 3.52 15.97
CA TYR A 3 25.91 4.65 15.65
C TYR A 3 25.10 4.54 14.36
N SER A 4 25.29 3.56 13.49
CA SER A 4 24.95 3.81 12.08
C SER A 4 23.48 3.58 11.70
N ALA A 5 22.85 2.50 12.17
CA ALA A 5 21.44 2.22 11.89
C ALA A 5 20.52 2.93 12.89
N ALA A 6 20.97 3.03 14.14
CA ALA A 6 20.35 3.87 15.17
C ALA A 6 20.32 5.36 14.76
N PHE A 7 21.28 5.81 13.94
CA PHE A 7 21.33 7.20 13.47
C PHE A 7 20.09 7.60 12.69
N LYS A 8 19.77 6.90 11.60
CA LYS A 8 18.63 7.27 10.76
C LYS A 8 17.31 7.21 11.55
N LYS A 9 17.15 6.18 12.37
CA LYS A 9 16.03 6.05 13.29
C LYS A 9 15.94 7.26 14.22
N LEU A 10 17.03 7.65 14.87
CA LEU A 10 17.06 8.81 15.77
C LEU A 10 16.75 10.13 15.07
N VAL A 11 17.21 10.33 13.83
CA VAL A 11 16.83 11.50 13.03
C VAL A 11 15.33 11.52 12.76
N VAL A 12 14.77 10.39 12.31
CA VAL A 12 13.33 10.24 12.05
C VAL A 12 12.54 10.48 13.33
N ASP A 13 12.92 9.87 14.45
CA ASP A 13 12.24 10.01 15.74
C ASP A 13 12.25 11.46 16.23
N LYS A 14 13.40 12.16 16.12
CA LYS A 14 13.50 13.58 16.45
C LYS A 14 12.60 14.44 15.56
N PHE A 15 12.58 14.18 14.26
CA PHE A 15 11.73 14.94 13.36
C PHE A 15 10.24 14.68 13.58
N ASN A 16 9.85 13.41 13.82
CA ASN A 16 8.48 13.04 14.18
C ASN A 16 8.00 13.77 15.44
N GLN A 17 8.89 14.00 16.42
CA GLN A 17 8.56 14.80 17.60
C GLN A 17 8.21 16.24 17.21
N VAL A 18 9.02 16.88 16.36
CA VAL A 18 8.73 18.23 15.85
C VAL A 18 7.39 18.30 15.11
N GLU A 19 7.07 17.30 14.28
CA GLU A 19 5.78 17.23 13.59
C GLU A 19 4.60 17.13 14.59
N LYS A 20 4.75 16.32 15.65
CA LYS A 20 3.75 16.20 16.72
C LYS A 20 3.54 17.51 17.47
N ASP A 21 4.62 18.16 17.90
CA ASP A 21 4.53 19.42 18.66
C ASP A 21 3.93 20.55 17.81
N THR A 22 4.23 20.56 16.51
CA THR A 22 3.59 21.49 15.56
C THR A 22 2.09 21.19 15.40
N ALA A 23 1.73 19.92 15.29
CA ALA A 23 0.32 19.51 15.21
C ALA A 23 -0.46 19.92 16.47
N ILE A 24 0.16 19.79 17.65
CA ILE A 24 -0.41 20.26 18.93
C ILE A 24 -0.57 21.78 18.92
N ALA A 25 0.44 22.52 18.46
CA ALA A 25 0.36 23.99 18.38
C ALA A 25 -0.78 24.46 17.46
N MET A 26 -1.01 23.79 16.33
CA MET A 26 -2.13 24.10 15.44
C MET A 26 -3.50 23.92 16.11
N GLN A 27 -3.66 22.93 16.99
CA GLN A 27 -4.93 22.70 17.71
C GLN A 27 -5.24 23.79 18.74
N HIS A 28 -4.19 24.43 19.28
CA HIS A 28 -4.33 25.48 20.29
C HIS A 28 -4.42 26.87 19.66
N LEU A 29 -4.54 27.01 18.33
CA LEU A 29 -4.66 28.32 17.68
C LEU A 29 -5.83 29.13 18.29
N GLY A 30 -5.56 30.38 18.67
CA GLY A 30 -6.54 31.26 19.34
C GLY A 30 -6.78 30.95 20.82
N GLN A 31 -6.06 29.99 21.41
CA GLN A 31 -6.12 29.65 22.84
C GLN A 31 -4.92 30.20 23.60
N ASP A 32 -5.05 30.37 24.92
CA ASP A 32 -4.00 30.96 25.77
C ASP A 32 -2.67 30.18 25.72
N ASP A 33 -2.75 28.85 25.55
CA ASP A 33 -1.58 27.97 25.53
C ASP A 33 -0.83 27.96 24.18
N PHE A 34 -1.41 28.55 23.12
CA PHE A 34 -0.83 28.53 21.75
C PHE A 34 0.65 28.91 21.71
N ARG A 35 0.99 30.04 22.33
CA ARG A 35 2.37 30.58 22.30
C ARG A 35 3.34 29.64 22.99
N SER A 36 2.92 28.96 24.06
CA SER A 36 3.77 27.99 24.76
C SER A 36 4.05 26.77 23.87
N CYS A 37 3.05 26.29 23.12
CA CYS A 37 3.21 25.20 22.16
C CYS A 37 4.14 25.58 21.00
N ILE A 38 4.02 26.80 20.46
CA ILE A 38 4.91 27.27 19.38
C ILE A 38 6.35 27.40 19.86
N VAL A 39 6.58 27.90 21.08
CA VAL A 39 7.93 27.96 21.67
C VAL A 39 8.53 26.56 21.81
N ALA A 40 7.75 25.57 22.26
CA ALA A 40 8.21 24.19 22.34
C ALA A 40 8.58 23.62 20.96
N ALA A 41 7.69 23.73 19.98
CA ALA A 41 7.94 23.27 18.60
C ALA A 41 9.19 23.93 17.98
N GLN A 42 9.41 25.23 18.26
CA GLN A 42 10.60 25.94 17.80
C GLN A 42 11.89 25.42 18.47
N GLN A 43 11.85 25.11 19.76
CA GLN A 43 12.98 24.52 20.50
C GLN A 43 13.34 23.12 19.98
N ASP A 44 12.34 22.28 19.70
CA ASP A 44 12.57 20.95 19.15
C ASP A 44 13.12 21.00 17.72
N MET A 45 12.63 21.94 16.89
CA MET A 45 13.19 22.18 15.56
C MET A 45 14.65 22.64 15.62
N LEU A 46 15.00 23.50 16.59
CA LEU A 46 16.40 23.89 16.82
C LEU A 46 17.26 22.68 17.20
N ALA A 47 16.78 21.83 18.11
CA ALA A 47 17.47 20.61 18.51
C ALA A 47 17.65 19.62 17.34
N PHE A 48 16.64 19.48 16.48
CA PHE A 48 16.73 18.71 15.24
C PHE A 48 17.79 19.30 14.29
N SER A 49 17.77 20.62 14.05
CA SER A 49 18.74 21.29 13.18
C SER A 49 20.18 21.11 13.68
N GLN A 50 20.42 21.27 14.98
CA GLN A 50 21.74 21.04 15.58
C GLN A 50 22.21 19.59 15.41
N TYR A 51 21.28 18.63 15.51
CA TYR A 51 21.59 17.22 15.28
C TYR A 51 21.98 16.93 13.82
N ILE A 52 21.28 17.53 12.86
CA ILE A 52 21.62 17.44 11.43
C ILE A 52 22.96 18.14 11.14
N GLU A 53 23.26 19.27 11.78
CA GLU A 53 24.52 19.99 11.59
C GLU A 53 25.73 19.17 12.12
N LEU A 54 25.60 18.58 13.31
CA LEU A 54 26.61 17.65 13.84
C LEU A 54 26.85 16.48 12.89
N THR A 55 25.77 15.96 12.31
CA THR A 55 25.80 14.89 11.31
C THR A 55 26.54 15.34 10.05
N PHE A 56 26.22 16.52 9.53
CA PHE A 56 26.89 17.10 8.37
C PHE A 56 28.39 17.29 8.62
N GLY A 57 28.77 17.80 9.79
CA GLY A 57 30.16 17.94 10.23
C GLY A 57 30.89 16.60 10.25
N PHE A 58 30.22 15.55 10.74
CA PHE A 58 30.77 14.19 10.75
C PHE A 58 31.05 13.67 9.32
N PHE A 59 30.08 13.76 8.41
CA PHE A 59 30.23 13.27 7.01
C PHE A 59 31.19 14.11 6.15
N SER A 60 31.35 15.40 6.46
CA SER A 60 32.24 16.29 5.69
C SER A 60 33.72 16.14 6.05
N THR A 61 34.06 15.72 7.27
CA THR A 61 35.45 15.73 7.78
C THR A 61 36.15 14.37 7.82
N HIS A 62 35.42 13.25 7.82
CA HIS A 62 36.01 11.92 7.96
C HIS A 62 36.34 11.28 6.60
N GLU A 63 37.46 11.67 5.99
CA GLU A 63 37.95 11.08 4.73
C GLU A 63 38.47 9.62 4.87
N HIS A 64 38.74 9.15 6.10
CA HIS A 64 39.43 7.87 6.35
C HIS A 64 38.87 7.03 7.52
N SER A 65 37.65 7.28 8.01
CA SER A 65 37.01 6.32 8.91
C SER A 65 36.52 5.11 8.10
N ASN A 66 36.24 3.95 8.71
CA ASN A 66 35.63 2.80 8.00
C ASN A 66 34.22 3.10 7.41
N ILE A 67 33.71 4.31 7.64
CA ILE A 67 32.52 4.90 7.01
C ILE A 67 32.86 5.55 5.64
N ALA A 68 34.15 5.74 5.32
CA ALA A 68 34.66 6.04 3.98
C ALA A 68 34.44 4.87 2.99
N LEU A 69 33.99 3.70 3.44
CA LEU A 69 33.45 2.67 2.53
C LEU A 69 32.04 3.02 1.99
N ILE A 70 31.36 4.00 2.58
CA ILE A 70 30.20 4.70 1.95
C ILE A 70 30.68 5.88 1.09
N SER A 71 31.97 6.22 1.08
CA SER A 71 32.56 7.06 0.04
C SER A 71 32.70 6.25 -1.25
N LEU A 72 31.55 5.80 -1.72
CA LEU A 72 31.10 5.92 -3.09
C LEU A 72 31.70 7.18 -3.72
N GLU A 73 32.07 7.06 -5.00
CA GLU A 73 32.63 8.12 -5.85
C GLU A 73 32.18 9.54 -5.48
N GLU A 74 33.07 10.54 -5.63
CA GLU A 74 32.82 11.98 -5.39
C GLU A 74 31.38 12.49 -5.68
N PRO A 75 30.70 12.08 -6.76
CA PRO A 75 29.30 12.47 -7.02
C PRO A 75 28.30 12.11 -5.91
N GLU A 76 28.39 10.92 -5.31
CA GLU A 76 27.45 10.48 -4.25
C GLU A 76 27.70 11.22 -2.94
N ARG A 77 28.97 11.45 -2.58
CA ARG A 77 29.33 12.27 -1.41
C ARG A 77 28.77 13.69 -1.54
N LYS A 78 28.94 14.31 -2.72
CA LYS A 78 28.37 15.63 -3.03
C LYS A 78 26.85 15.65 -2.92
N ARG A 79 26.18 14.59 -3.39
CA ARG A 79 24.71 14.44 -3.29
C ARG A 79 24.23 14.41 -1.83
N ILE A 80 24.85 13.56 -1.00
CA ILE A 80 24.49 13.42 0.41
C ILE A 80 24.69 14.75 1.16
N LEU A 81 25.82 15.41 0.95
CA LEU A 81 26.09 16.72 1.56
C LEU A 81 25.05 17.76 1.10
N GLY A 82 24.65 17.74 -0.17
CA GLY A 82 23.58 18.61 -0.69
C GLY A 82 22.23 18.37 0.00
N ILE A 83 21.87 17.11 0.25
CA ILE A 83 20.63 16.75 0.97
C ILE A 83 20.67 17.28 2.40
N LEU A 84 21.75 17.00 3.14
CA LEU A 84 21.91 17.47 4.52
C LEU A 84 21.91 18.99 4.61
N GLN A 85 22.55 19.69 3.66
CA GLN A 85 22.51 21.15 3.59
C GLN A 85 21.09 21.67 3.34
N SER A 86 20.33 21.04 2.44
CA SER A 86 18.92 21.39 2.20
C SER A 86 18.09 21.25 3.48
N LEU A 87 18.28 20.16 4.24
CA LEU A 87 17.54 19.93 5.49
C LEU A 87 17.79 21.03 6.52
N ILE A 88 19.03 21.52 6.64
CA ILE A 88 19.36 22.64 7.54
C ILE A 88 18.66 23.93 7.09
N GLN A 89 18.68 24.24 5.79
CA GLN A 89 17.99 25.41 5.25
C GLN A 89 16.47 25.33 5.45
N ASP A 90 15.90 24.14 5.26
CA ASP A 90 14.48 23.89 5.44
C ASP A 90 14.05 24.03 6.90
N ALA A 91 14.88 23.55 7.84
CA ALA A 91 14.66 23.72 9.27
C ALA A 91 14.73 25.20 9.70
N LEU A 92 15.71 25.96 9.19
CA LEU A 92 15.82 27.41 9.43
C LEU A 92 14.58 28.15 8.93
N ALA A 93 14.11 27.83 7.73
CA ALA A 93 12.89 28.42 7.17
C ALA A 93 11.64 28.15 8.04
N ILE A 94 11.53 26.94 8.62
CA ILE A 94 10.44 26.63 9.56
C ILE A 94 10.56 27.45 10.85
N MET A 95 11.78 27.56 11.42
CA MET A 95 12.00 28.36 12.63
C MET A 95 11.66 29.84 12.43
N GLU A 96 11.92 30.40 11.24
CA GLU A 96 11.49 31.75 10.87
C GLU A 96 9.96 31.90 10.86
N GLN A 97 9.23 30.89 10.38
CA GLN A 97 7.75 30.93 10.44
C GLN A 97 7.25 30.84 11.87
N TYR A 98 7.84 29.99 12.73
CA TYR A 98 7.47 29.97 14.15
C TYR A 98 7.69 31.32 14.83
N ALA A 99 8.81 31.99 14.52
CA ALA A 99 9.08 33.33 15.06
C ALA A 99 7.98 34.33 14.65
N LYS A 100 7.55 34.32 13.37
CA LYS A 100 6.43 35.14 12.90
C LYS A 100 5.14 34.83 13.66
N CYS A 101 4.83 33.56 13.93
CA CYS A 101 3.66 33.17 14.71
C CYS A 101 3.68 33.72 16.15
N LEU A 102 4.86 33.91 16.75
CA LEU A 102 4.99 34.44 18.11
C LEU A 102 4.78 35.96 18.17
N ASP A 103 5.21 36.68 17.12
CA ASP A 103 5.11 38.15 17.02
C ASP A 103 3.75 38.62 16.47
N GLU A 104 2.97 37.72 15.86
CA GLU A 104 1.68 38.02 15.25
C GLU A 104 0.51 37.88 16.24
N THR A 105 -0.58 38.59 15.94
CA THR A 105 -1.84 38.59 16.70
C THR A 105 -3.06 38.26 15.83
N ASP A 106 -2.95 38.36 14.50
CA ASP A 106 -3.99 37.95 13.57
C ASP A 106 -3.99 36.43 13.33
N ASP A 107 -5.04 35.74 13.78
CA ASP A 107 -5.17 34.28 13.68
C ASP A 107 -5.06 33.76 12.24
N LYS A 108 -5.52 34.53 11.25
CA LYS A 108 -5.45 34.14 9.84
C LYS A 108 -4.00 34.12 9.35
N THR A 109 -3.22 35.15 9.67
CA THR A 109 -1.81 35.24 9.31
C THR A 109 -0.97 34.17 10.01
N ILE A 110 -1.30 33.85 11.26
CA ILE A 110 -0.70 32.73 12.00
C ILE A 110 -1.03 31.41 11.31
N TYR A 111 -2.30 31.20 10.96
CA TYR A 111 -2.74 29.98 10.25
C TYR A 111 -1.99 29.81 8.92
N ASP A 112 -1.91 30.84 8.09
CA ASP A 112 -1.20 30.82 6.81
C ASP A 112 0.30 30.48 6.99
N SER A 113 0.93 31.02 8.05
CA SER A 113 2.31 30.70 8.42
C SER A 113 2.48 29.24 8.83
N LEU A 114 1.55 28.69 9.63
CA LEU A 114 1.54 27.27 10.02
C LEU A 114 1.26 26.34 8.84
N GLN A 115 0.47 26.76 7.83
CA GLN A 115 0.33 26.01 6.59
C GLN A 115 1.65 25.94 5.80
N ALA A 116 2.41 27.05 5.76
CA ALA A 116 3.74 27.06 5.15
C ALA A 116 4.70 26.11 5.90
N VAL A 117 4.66 26.09 7.23
CA VAL A 117 5.40 25.12 8.05
C VAL A 117 5.00 23.69 7.67
N LYS A 118 3.70 23.38 7.62
CA LYS A 118 3.19 22.06 7.27
C LYS A 118 3.69 21.57 5.92
N SER A 119 3.62 22.42 4.88
CA SER A 119 4.13 22.08 3.54
C SER A 119 5.64 21.78 3.56
N LYS A 120 6.41 22.57 4.31
CA LYS A 120 7.85 22.36 4.44
C LYS A 120 8.19 21.11 5.25
N ALA A 121 7.43 20.84 6.31
CA ALA A 121 7.57 19.66 7.14
C ALA A 121 7.38 18.37 6.32
N GLY A 122 6.39 18.31 5.42
CA GLY A 122 6.23 17.18 4.51
C GLY A 122 7.44 16.94 3.61
N THR A 123 8.04 18.02 3.09
CA THR A 123 9.28 17.91 2.28
C THR A 123 10.44 17.34 3.11
N ILE A 124 10.63 17.86 4.33
CA ILE A 124 11.66 17.36 5.25
C ILE A 124 11.38 15.90 5.63
N SER A 125 10.13 15.55 5.90
CA SER A 125 9.69 14.20 6.26
C SER A 125 10.12 13.18 5.21
N LEU A 126 9.84 13.46 3.94
CA LEU A 126 10.25 12.62 2.81
C LEU A 126 11.77 12.54 2.68
N ASN A 127 12.48 13.67 2.78
CA ASN A 127 13.94 13.71 2.66
C ASN A 127 14.63 12.93 3.80
N VAL A 128 14.19 13.11 5.03
CA VAL A 128 14.72 12.40 6.21
C VAL A 128 14.51 10.89 6.09
N ARG A 129 13.33 10.46 5.64
CA ARG A 129 12.98 9.04 5.51
C ARG A 129 13.67 8.36 4.33
N PHE A 130 13.78 9.03 3.20
CA PHE A 130 14.17 8.36 1.95
C PHE A 130 15.53 8.80 1.40
N ASP A 131 15.98 10.01 1.72
CA ASP A 131 17.18 10.60 1.12
C ASP A 131 18.36 10.70 2.11
N VAL A 132 18.11 10.72 3.43
CA VAL A 132 19.17 10.58 4.44
C VAL A 132 19.71 9.14 4.43
N PRO A 133 21.02 8.95 4.14
CA PRO A 133 21.62 7.63 4.12
C PRO A 133 21.72 7.06 5.54
N ALA A 134 21.52 5.74 5.66
CA ALA A 134 21.89 5.02 6.87
C ALA A 134 23.32 4.48 6.69
N PRO A 135 24.30 4.91 7.51
CA PRO A 135 25.63 4.32 7.42
C PRO A 135 25.58 2.81 7.75
N PRO A 136 26.49 1.97 7.21
CA PRO A 136 26.56 0.55 7.53
C PRO A 136 27.08 0.36 8.95
N MET A 137 26.51 -0.61 9.68
CA MET A 137 26.88 -0.85 11.09
C MET A 137 28.28 -1.45 11.22
N GLU A 138 28.64 -2.30 10.26
CA GLU A 138 29.92 -2.98 10.16
C GLU A 138 30.29 -3.12 8.68
N THR A 139 31.58 -3.03 8.38
CA THR A 139 32.13 -3.36 7.07
C THR A 139 32.82 -4.70 7.16
N ILE A 140 32.44 -5.64 6.29
CA ILE A 140 33.01 -6.98 6.23
C ILE A 140 33.76 -7.08 4.90
N GLU A 141 35.07 -7.30 4.96
CA GLU A 141 35.93 -7.38 3.75
C GLU A 141 35.62 -8.64 2.92
N GLU A 142 35.27 -9.75 3.57
CA GLU A 142 34.79 -10.99 2.94
C GLU A 142 33.56 -11.51 3.68
N ALA A 143 32.38 -11.32 3.10
CA ALA A 143 31.13 -11.81 3.68
C ALA A 143 30.61 -13.02 2.89
N SER A 144 30.44 -14.16 3.57
CA SER A 144 29.68 -15.27 3.00
C SER A 144 28.22 -14.86 2.81
N VAL A 145 27.52 -15.44 1.83
CA VAL A 145 26.06 -15.22 1.63
C VAL A 145 25.28 -15.47 2.91
N LEU A 146 25.66 -16.49 3.69
CA LEU A 146 25.03 -16.82 4.96
C LEU A 146 25.22 -15.71 6.01
N GLU A 147 26.40 -15.10 6.05
CA GLU A 147 26.73 -14.01 6.98
C GLU A 147 26.01 -12.72 6.63
N ILE A 148 25.92 -12.40 5.32
CA ILE A 148 25.07 -11.33 4.80
C ILE A 148 23.63 -11.56 5.29
N CYS A 149 23.06 -12.75 5.06
CA CYS A 149 21.71 -13.10 5.47
C CYS A 149 21.48 -12.97 6.99
N ARG A 150 22.43 -13.40 7.84
CA ARG A 150 22.32 -13.25 9.30
C ARG A 150 22.36 -11.79 9.73
N ASN A 151 23.26 -11.00 9.16
CA ASN A 151 23.38 -9.59 9.53
C ASN A 151 22.17 -8.78 9.09
N MET A 152 21.54 -9.13 7.97
CA MET A 152 20.25 -8.55 7.58
C MET A 152 19.12 -8.85 8.55
N VAL A 153 19.07 -10.07 9.09
CA VAL A 153 18.06 -10.43 10.11
C VAL A 153 18.27 -9.59 11.37
N LYS A 154 19.53 -9.42 11.81
CA LYS A 154 19.86 -8.55 12.95
C LYS A 154 19.51 -7.09 12.69
N LEU A 155 19.88 -6.56 11.53
CA LEU A 155 19.57 -5.19 11.10
C LEU A 155 18.05 -4.93 11.08
N ASN A 156 17.27 -5.85 10.52
CA ASN A 156 15.80 -5.78 10.53
C ASN A 156 15.26 -5.68 11.97
N ALA A 157 15.74 -6.55 12.86
CA ALA A 157 15.30 -6.59 14.25
C ALA A 157 15.64 -5.30 15.02
N ILE A 158 16.82 -4.71 14.78
CA ILE A 158 17.26 -3.46 15.43
C ILE A 158 16.45 -2.27 14.95
N ASN A 159 16.19 -2.20 13.63
CA ASN A 159 15.52 -1.07 13.04
C ASN A 159 14.00 -1.09 13.26
N MET A 160 13.43 -2.23 13.67
CA MET A 160 11.98 -2.47 13.55
C MET A 160 11.49 -2.10 12.15
N ASP A 161 12.34 -2.33 11.14
CA ASP A 161 12.01 -1.98 9.77
C ASP A 161 11.05 -3.07 9.28
N TYR A 162 9.76 -2.72 9.15
CA TYR A 162 8.68 -3.61 8.67
C TYR A 162 8.85 -4.02 7.19
N TYR A 163 10.03 -3.79 6.62
CA TYR A 163 10.41 -4.08 5.26
C TYR A 163 10.82 -5.55 5.14
N THR A 164 9.84 -6.45 5.31
CA THR A 164 10.06 -7.87 5.09
C THR A 164 10.01 -8.17 3.59
N LEU A 165 11.05 -8.88 3.12
CA LEU A 165 11.18 -9.58 1.81
C LEU A 165 11.64 -8.80 0.56
N ASN A 166 12.71 -8.02 0.68
CA ASN A 166 13.93 -8.27 -0.11
C ASN A 166 15.14 -7.65 0.59
N LYS A 167 15.70 -8.38 1.57
CA LYS A 167 16.69 -7.85 2.51
C LYS A 167 17.86 -7.14 1.81
N LEU A 168 18.26 -7.57 0.60
CA LEU A 168 19.40 -6.98 -0.13
C LEU A 168 19.11 -5.57 -0.62
N TRP A 169 17.86 -5.28 -0.95
CA TRP A 169 17.44 -4.00 -1.51
C TRP A 169 17.20 -2.95 -0.42
N HIS A 170 16.77 -3.37 0.77
CA HIS A 170 16.47 -2.46 1.87
C HIS A 170 17.71 -1.86 2.56
N PHE A 171 18.84 -2.56 2.58
CA PHE A 171 20.07 -2.08 3.21
C PHE A 171 21.06 -1.42 2.25
N SER A 172 20.69 -1.24 0.98
CA SER A 172 21.53 -0.51 0.05
C SER A 172 21.61 0.97 0.44
N VAL A 173 22.80 1.44 0.76
CA VAL A 173 23.15 2.87 0.88
C VAL A 173 22.91 3.64 -0.42
N ARG A 174 22.68 2.94 -1.54
CA ARG A 174 22.39 3.49 -2.87
C ARG A 174 20.90 3.46 -3.23
N LYS A 175 19.99 3.54 -2.26
CA LYS A 175 18.56 3.67 -2.55
C LYS A 175 18.31 4.99 -3.27
N ILE A 176 18.12 4.90 -4.59
CA ILE A 176 17.60 5.99 -5.40
C ILE A 176 16.18 5.57 -5.77
N TYR A 177 15.20 6.17 -5.11
CA TYR A 177 13.81 5.99 -5.50
C TYR A 177 13.53 6.87 -6.73
N PRO A 178 12.99 6.29 -7.81
CA PRO A 178 12.54 7.08 -8.94
C PRO A 178 11.42 8.02 -8.49
N ARG A 179 11.28 9.14 -9.20
CA ARG A 179 10.10 10.00 -9.12
C ARG A 179 9.33 9.79 -10.41
N ILE A 180 8.13 9.24 -10.29
CA ILE A 180 7.29 8.82 -11.41
C ILE A 180 6.05 9.70 -11.41
N GLU A 181 5.88 10.48 -12.47
CA GLU A 181 4.73 11.38 -12.59
C GLU A 181 3.54 10.64 -13.20
N LEU A 182 2.52 10.38 -12.38
CA LEU A 182 1.26 9.73 -12.80
C LEU A 182 0.06 10.53 -12.26
N SER A 183 -0.25 11.65 -12.92
CA SER A 183 -1.35 12.53 -12.52
C SER A 183 -2.74 12.00 -12.91
N ASP A 184 -2.83 10.97 -13.74
CA ASP A 184 -4.09 10.36 -14.19
C ASP A 184 -4.44 9.07 -13.43
N THR A 185 -3.75 8.82 -12.32
CA THR A 185 -3.94 7.64 -11.47
C THR A 185 -4.10 8.08 -10.02
N ALA A 186 -4.98 7.42 -9.28
CA ALA A 186 -5.12 7.60 -7.83
C ALA A 186 -4.81 6.31 -7.06
N ILE A 187 -4.33 6.46 -5.83
CA ILE A 187 -4.17 5.37 -4.87
C ILE A 187 -5.17 5.58 -3.73
N VAL A 188 -6.08 4.63 -3.55
CA VAL A 188 -7.01 4.55 -2.42
C VAL A 188 -6.52 3.46 -1.47
N ILE A 189 -6.08 3.86 -0.28
CA ILE A 189 -5.67 2.95 0.79
C ILE A 189 -6.82 2.84 1.79
N GLN A 190 -7.41 1.66 1.88
CA GLN A 190 -8.61 1.40 2.66
C GLN A 190 -8.31 0.63 3.96
N GLY A 191 -8.96 0.99 5.05
CA GLY A 191 -8.97 0.19 6.29
C GLY A 191 -8.54 0.95 7.54
N PRO A 192 -8.54 0.28 8.71
CA PRO A 192 -8.11 0.89 9.96
C PRO A 192 -6.62 1.23 9.92
N VAL A 193 -6.21 2.32 10.57
CA VAL A 193 -4.81 2.74 10.58
C VAL A 193 -3.98 1.75 11.39
N LEU A 194 -2.86 1.28 10.80
CA LEU A 194 -1.90 0.45 11.51
C LEU A 194 -0.78 1.31 12.11
N TYR A 195 -0.94 1.64 13.39
CA TYR A 195 0.02 2.41 14.19
C TYR A 195 1.25 1.61 14.63
N GLU A 196 1.18 0.27 14.60
CA GLU A 196 2.33 -0.57 14.97
C GLU A 196 3.48 -0.25 14.02
N GLY A 197 4.50 0.43 14.56
CA GLY A 197 5.68 0.80 13.80
C GLY A 197 5.45 1.78 12.67
N ASP A 198 4.42 2.62 12.79
CA ASP A 198 4.06 3.63 11.81
C ASP A 198 3.80 3.04 10.41
N PHE A 199 3.37 1.77 10.32
CA PHE A 199 3.29 1.06 9.04
C PHE A 199 2.47 1.80 7.99
N THR A 200 1.26 2.26 8.34
CA THR A 200 0.41 2.99 7.39
C THR A 200 1.02 4.35 7.01
N LEU A 201 1.60 5.08 7.98
CA LEU A 201 2.28 6.36 7.73
C LEU A 201 3.45 6.17 6.75
N GLU A 202 4.34 5.22 7.04
CA GLU A 202 5.50 4.94 6.20
C GLU A 202 5.11 4.45 4.80
N THR A 203 3.98 3.73 4.66
CA THR A 203 3.44 3.33 3.34
C THR A 203 3.00 4.55 2.53
N LEU A 204 2.27 5.47 3.16
CA LEU A 204 1.77 6.68 2.52
C LEU A 204 2.93 7.60 2.08
N LEU A 205 3.90 7.81 2.95
CA LEU A 205 5.09 8.61 2.65
C LEU A 205 5.94 7.96 1.56
N TYR A 206 6.05 6.62 1.56
CA TYR A 206 6.74 5.88 0.52
C TYR A 206 6.09 6.07 -0.86
N TYR A 207 4.77 5.92 -0.94
CA TYR A 207 4.04 6.15 -2.19
C TYR A 207 4.13 7.59 -2.66
N ARG A 208 4.04 8.58 -1.75
CA ARG A 208 4.24 9.99 -2.12
C ARG A 208 5.66 10.24 -2.64
N ARG A 209 6.69 9.61 -2.06
CA ARG A 209 8.08 9.76 -2.54
C ARG A 209 8.28 9.23 -3.95
N LEU A 210 7.61 8.13 -4.28
CA LEU A 210 7.63 7.51 -5.62
C LEU A 210 6.79 8.30 -6.62
N TYR A 211 5.61 8.76 -6.20
CA TYR A 211 4.59 9.35 -7.05
C TYR A 211 4.23 10.75 -6.58
N PRO A 212 5.07 11.77 -6.86
CA PRO A 212 4.96 13.09 -6.27
C PRO A 212 3.67 13.85 -6.63
N VAL A 213 3.03 13.51 -7.75
CA VAL A 213 1.83 14.19 -8.28
C VAL A 213 0.58 13.30 -8.32
N THR A 214 0.69 12.06 -7.87
CA THR A 214 -0.43 11.11 -7.86
C THR A 214 -1.34 11.39 -6.67
N THR A 215 -2.65 11.37 -6.88
CA THR A 215 -3.62 11.53 -5.80
C THR A 215 -3.56 10.32 -4.88
N ILE A 216 -3.24 10.53 -3.60
CA ILE A 216 -3.20 9.47 -2.58
C ILE A 216 -4.28 9.78 -1.53
N ILE A 217 -5.17 8.82 -1.32
CA ILE A 217 -6.31 8.93 -0.40
C ILE A 217 -6.19 7.81 0.64
N LEU A 218 -6.05 8.20 1.92
CA LEU A 218 -6.28 7.32 3.05
C LEU A 218 -7.78 7.33 3.38
N SER A 219 -8.51 6.27 2.99
CA SER A 219 -9.93 6.10 3.30
C SER A 219 -10.06 5.18 4.51
N THR A 220 -10.42 5.75 5.65
CA THR A 220 -10.49 5.08 6.95
C THR A 220 -11.78 5.47 7.68
N TRP A 221 -11.90 5.15 8.97
CA TRP A 221 -13.10 5.41 9.76
C TRP A 221 -12.97 6.64 10.65
N THR A 222 -14.10 7.32 10.91
CA THR A 222 -14.17 8.43 11.84
C THR A 222 -13.58 8.07 13.20
N GLY A 223 -12.65 8.90 13.67
CA GLY A 223 -11.99 8.76 14.96
C GLY A 223 -10.78 7.81 14.96
N GLU A 224 -10.45 7.19 13.81
CA GLU A 224 -9.25 6.34 13.70
C GLU A 224 -7.97 7.17 13.55
N VAL A 225 -8.04 8.37 12.96
CA VAL A 225 -6.86 9.19 12.64
C VAL A 225 -6.62 10.20 13.76
N THR A 226 -5.49 10.09 14.46
CA THR A 226 -5.12 11.11 15.46
C THR A 226 -4.78 12.44 14.78
N PRO A 227 -4.92 13.58 15.47
CA PRO A 227 -4.53 14.88 14.93
C PRO A 227 -3.08 14.94 14.44
N GLU A 228 -2.17 14.26 15.13
CA GLU A 228 -0.74 14.20 14.78
C GLU A 228 -0.54 13.41 13.48
N LEU A 229 -1.18 12.24 13.35
CA LEU A 229 -1.11 11.46 12.12
C LEU A 229 -1.70 12.24 10.95
N ARG A 230 -2.85 12.88 11.15
CA ARG A 230 -3.50 13.74 10.15
C ARG A 230 -2.56 14.83 9.67
N TYR A 231 -1.90 15.53 10.60
CA TYR A 231 -0.92 16.55 10.26
C TYR A 231 0.21 15.98 9.39
N MET A 232 0.83 14.87 9.79
CA MET A 232 1.96 14.26 9.09
C MET A 232 1.60 13.79 7.66
N VAL A 233 0.45 13.13 7.49
CA VAL A 233 0.07 12.62 6.16
C VAL A 233 -0.36 13.75 5.23
N GLU A 234 -1.13 14.73 5.72
CA GLU A 234 -1.56 15.88 4.91
C GLU A 234 -0.38 16.81 4.60
N ALA A 235 0.65 16.89 5.46
CA ALA A 235 1.90 17.59 5.16
C ALA A 235 2.59 17.00 3.92
N ALA A 236 2.46 15.68 3.72
CA ALA A 236 2.93 14.97 2.53
C ALA A 236 1.88 14.92 1.40
N ASP A 237 0.91 15.84 1.40
CA ASP A 237 -0.12 15.96 0.36
C ASP A 237 -1.01 14.70 0.25
N VAL A 238 -1.17 13.92 1.32
CA VAL A 238 -2.11 12.80 1.35
C VAL A 238 -3.47 13.28 1.83
N ILE A 239 -4.52 12.90 1.10
CA ILE A 239 -5.90 13.22 1.47
C ILE A 239 -6.39 12.19 2.49
N VAL A 240 -6.90 12.65 3.64
CA VAL A 240 -7.51 11.79 4.66
C VAL A 240 -9.03 11.87 4.56
N LEU A 241 -9.65 10.73 4.27
CA LEU A 241 -11.10 10.55 4.22
C LEU A 241 -11.54 9.66 5.38
N GLU A 242 -12.19 10.25 6.38
CA GLU A 242 -12.81 9.53 7.48
C GLU A 242 -14.29 9.27 7.18
N ASN A 243 -14.68 8.01 7.22
CA ASN A 243 -16.04 7.56 6.94
C ASN A 243 -16.73 7.10 8.23
N GLU A 244 -18.02 7.40 8.36
CA GLU A 244 -18.85 6.74 9.36
C GLU A 244 -18.95 5.23 9.06
N LYS A 245 -18.71 4.40 10.07
CA LYS A 245 -18.82 2.94 9.95
C LYS A 245 -20.30 2.59 9.67
N PRO A 246 -20.62 1.83 8.61
CA PRO A 246 -21.99 1.33 8.43
C PRO A 246 -22.39 0.44 9.60
N GLU A 247 -23.67 0.44 9.96
CA GLU A 247 -24.19 -0.34 11.10
C GLU A 247 -24.01 -1.86 10.92
N ILE A 248 -24.03 -2.33 9.67
CA ILE A 248 -23.87 -3.74 9.32
C ILE A 248 -22.55 -3.94 8.59
N ASN A 249 -21.61 -4.64 9.23
CA ASN A 249 -20.26 -4.87 8.69
C ASN A 249 -20.19 -5.98 7.62
N GLY A 250 -21.17 -6.90 7.61
CA GLY A 250 -21.13 -8.14 6.84
C GLY A 250 -20.10 -9.15 7.37
N LYS A 251 -20.14 -10.39 6.86
CA LYS A 251 -19.15 -11.43 7.22
C LYS A 251 -17.74 -10.94 6.87
N THR A 252 -16.79 -11.18 7.79
CA THR A 252 -15.38 -10.76 7.72
C THR A 252 -15.15 -9.32 7.25
N ASN A 253 -16.08 -8.41 7.57
CA ASN A 253 -16.00 -6.98 7.24
C ASN A 253 -16.08 -6.64 5.74
N VAL A 254 -16.69 -7.50 4.90
CA VAL A 254 -16.80 -7.25 3.45
C VAL A 254 -17.54 -5.95 3.12
N LYS A 255 -18.58 -5.59 3.89
CA LYS A 255 -19.32 -4.32 3.66
C LYS A 255 -18.46 -3.12 4.05
N LEU A 256 -17.67 -3.24 5.12
CA LEU A 256 -16.70 -2.20 5.50
C LEU A 256 -15.65 -1.98 4.40
N GLN A 257 -15.14 -3.08 3.84
CA GLN A 257 -14.16 -3.04 2.76
C GLN A 257 -14.73 -2.36 1.52
N ALA A 258 -15.89 -2.79 1.04
CA ALA A 258 -16.50 -2.21 -0.15
C ALA A 258 -16.90 -0.75 0.04
N TYR A 259 -17.49 -0.41 1.19
CA TYR A 259 -17.97 0.95 1.47
C TYR A 259 -16.82 1.97 1.50
N SER A 260 -15.77 1.72 2.29
CA SER A 260 -14.65 2.66 2.39
C SER A 260 -13.83 2.72 1.09
N SER A 261 -13.74 1.61 0.34
CA SER A 261 -13.14 1.59 -1.00
C SER A 261 -13.92 2.48 -1.97
N LEU A 262 -15.25 2.30 -2.03
CA LEU A 262 -16.15 3.09 -2.87
C LEU A 262 -16.04 4.58 -2.55
N LYS A 263 -16.07 4.95 -1.27
CA LYS A 263 -15.97 6.36 -0.83
C LYS A 263 -14.64 6.99 -1.24
N GLY A 264 -13.55 6.24 -1.17
CA GLY A 264 -12.24 6.70 -1.65
C GLY A 264 -12.21 6.88 -3.18
N VAL A 265 -12.81 5.95 -3.91
CA VAL A 265 -12.93 6.03 -5.38
C VAL A 265 -13.82 7.21 -5.80
N GLU A 266 -14.96 7.42 -5.15
CA GLU A 266 -15.85 8.56 -5.38
C GLU A 266 -15.14 9.91 -5.11
N LEU A 267 -14.24 9.96 -4.13
CA LEU A 267 -13.44 11.15 -3.87
C LEU A 267 -12.41 11.38 -4.99
N ALA A 268 -11.74 10.33 -5.46
CA ALA A 268 -10.81 10.41 -6.58
C ALA A 268 -11.50 10.86 -7.88
N GLU A 269 -12.73 10.40 -8.12
CA GLU A 269 -13.52 10.69 -9.34
C GLU A 269 -13.89 12.17 -9.48
N LYS A 270 -13.80 12.95 -8.39
CA LYS A 270 -14.02 14.41 -8.45
C LYS A 270 -12.96 15.12 -9.29
N ASP A 271 -11.77 14.53 -9.43
CA ASP A 271 -10.73 15.02 -10.34
C ASP A 271 -10.88 14.37 -11.72
N GLN A 272 -11.26 15.17 -12.71
CA GLN A 272 -11.48 14.74 -14.08
C GLN A 272 -10.22 14.21 -14.77
N ASN A 273 -9.02 14.47 -14.23
CA ASN A 273 -7.78 13.93 -14.77
C ASN A 273 -7.59 12.45 -14.42
N ILE A 274 -8.19 11.98 -13.32
CA ILE A 274 -8.00 10.62 -12.82
C ILE A 274 -8.76 9.64 -13.71
N LYS A 275 -8.02 8.71 -14.31
CA LYS A 275 -8.54 7.65 -15.20
C LYS A 275 -8.43 6.27 -14.58
N TYR A 276 -7.44 6.07 -13.71
CA TYR A 276 -7.16 4.78 -13.09
C TYR A 276 -7.15 4.89 -11.58
N VAL A 277 -7.55 3.83 -10.89
CA VAL A 277 -7.49 3.76 -9.43
C VAL A 277 -6.86 2.45 -9.01
N LEU A 278 -5.86 2.52 -8.14
CA LEU A 278 -5.42 1.42 -7.30
C LEU A 278 -6.19 1.47 -5.98
N LYS A 279 -6.93 0.42 -5.65
CA LYS A 279 -7.40 0.18 -4.30
C LYS A 279 -6.46 -0.82 -3.61
N THR A 280 -5.96 -0.49 -2.42
CA THR A 280 -5.22 -1.41 -1.54
C THR A 280 -5.63 -1.22 -0.08
N ARG A 281 -4.98 -1.91 0.86
CA ARG A 281 -5.28 -1.83 2.29
C ARG A 281 -4.19 -1.15 3.11
N THR A 282 -4.57 -0.61 4.27
CA THR A 282 -3.67 0.05 5.23
C THR A 282 -2.59 -0.85 5.81
N ASP A 283 -2.79 -2.18 5.77
CA ASP A 283 -1.86 -3.22 6.20
C ASP A 283 -1.04 -3.84 5.04
N GLN A 284 -1.08 -3.23 3.86
CA GLN A 284 -0.40 -3.69 2.64
C GLN A 284 0.57 -2.64 2.09
N ARG A 285 1.63 -3.11 1.42
CA ARG A 285 2.60 -2.26 0.73
C ARG A 285 3.15 -2.93 -0.52
N PHE A 286 3.33 -2.18 -1.61
CA PHE A 286 4.07 -2.60 -2.79
C PHE A 286 5.47 -1.99 -2.75
N PHE A 287 6.52 -2.79 -2.91
CA PHE A 287 7.89 -2.27 -2.92
C PHE A 287 8.46 -2.00 -4.30
N LEU A 288 7.91 -2.58 -5.37
CA LEU A 288 8.36 -2.30 -6.74
C LEU A 288 8.12 -0.81 -7.07
N PRO A 289 9.14 0.04 -7.31
CA PRO A 289 8.95 1.49 -7.43
C PRO A 289 7.92 1.95 -8.45
N ASP A 290 7.84 1.26 -9.58
CA ASP A 290 7.03 1.58 -10.75
C ASP A 290 5.77 0.72 -10.85
N PHE A 291 5.28 0.14 -9.74
CA PHE A 291 4.12 -0.75 -9.71
C PHE A 291 2.87 -0.17 -10.41
N LEU A 292 2.59 1.14 -10.29
CA LEU A 292 1.46 1.76 -11.00
C LEU A 292 1.69 1.81 -12.51
N SER A 293 2.92 2.10 -12.95
CA SER A 293 3.26 2.09 -14.38
C SER A 293 3.15 0.69 -14.96
N TYR A 294 3.61 -0.31 -14.19
CA TYR A 294 3.46 -1.72 -14.54
C TYR A 294 1.98 -2.10 -14.73
N MET A 295 1.12 -1.86 -13.72
CA MET A 295 -0.31 -2.14 -13.79
C MET A 295 -0.99 -1.40 -14.96
N ARG A 296 -0.70 -0.11 -15.16
CA ARG A 296 -1.21 0.64 -16.32
C ARG A 296 -0.82 0.04 -17.66
N ASN A 297 0.39 -0.49 -17.78
CA ASN A 297 0.87 -1.11 -19.00
C ASN A 297 0.21 -2.48 -19.22
N MET A 298 -0.13 -3.20 -18.15
CA MET A 298 -0.87 -4.46 -18.22
C MET A 298 -2.28 -4.27 -18.82
N ILE A 299 -3.04 -3.27 -18.36
CA ILE A 299 -4.34 -2.90 -19.00
C ILE A 299 -4.19 -2.58 -20.49
N LYS A 300 -3.12 -1.88 -20.88
CA LYS A 300 -2.87 -1.53 -22.29
C LYS A 300 -2.49 -2.75 -23.14
N LEU A 301 -1.68 -3.65 -22.58
CA LEU A 301 -1.18 -4.84 -23.27
C LEU A 301 -2.28 -5.87 -23.47
N TYR A 302 -3.20 -5.98 -22.51
CA TYR A 302 -4.32 -6.90 -22.53
C TYR A 302 -5.64 -6.13 -22.59
N PRO A 303 -6.08 -5.66 -23.78
CA PRO A 303 -7.31 -4.89 -23.90
C PRO A 303 -8.53 -5.68 -23.44
N VAL A 304 -9.52 -4.97 -22.92
CA VAL A 304 -10.80 -5.54 -22.50
C VAL A 304 -11.57 -6.05 -23.73
N ALA A 305 -12.16 -7.23 -23.61
CA ALA A 305 -13.03 -7.80 -24.66
C ALA A 305 -14.50 -7.83 -24.23
N GLN A 306 -14.78 -7.49 -22.97
CA GLN A 306 -16.12 -7.44 -22.39
C GLN A 306 -16.82 -6.12 -22.73
N GLU A 307 -18.00 -6.22 -23.34
CA GLU A 307 -18.86 -5.05 -23.57
C GLU A 307 -19.30 -4.43 -22.24
N GLY A 308 -19.36 -3.09 -22.20
CA GLY A 308 -19.77 -2.33 -21.01
C GLY A 308 -18.64 -2.00 -20.03
N LEU A 309 -17.42 -2.49 -20.24
CA LEU A 309 -16.24 -2.14 -19.46
C LEU A 309 -15.31 -1.21 -20.24
N GLU A 310 -14.60 -0.34 -19.52
CA GLU A 310 -13.65 0.62 -20.11
C GLU A 310 -12.22 0.03 -20.17
N GLY A 311 -11.91 -0.86 -19.24
CA GLY A 311 -10.68 -1.64 -19.20
C GLY A 311 -10.87 -2.92 -18.40
N ARG A 312 -9.79 -3.69 -18.26
CA ARG A 312 -9.80 -4.85 -17.38
C ARG A 312 -9.58 -4.44 -15.93
N ILE A 313 -10.10 -5.23 -15.00
CA ILE A 313 -9.80 -5.11 -13.57
C ILE A 313 -8.68 -6.07 -13.23
N GLU A 314 -7.62 -5.56 -12.62
CA GLU A 314 -6.47 -6.33 -12.20
C GLU A 314 -6.65 -6.78 -10.74
N PHE A 315 -6.35 -8.05 -10.47
CA PHE A 315 -6.39 -8.68 -9.16
C PHE A 315 -5.02 -9.30 -8.83
N LEU A 316 -4.75 -9.53 -7.55
CA LEU A 316 -3.55 -10.28 -7.15
C LEU A 316 -3.76 -11.77 -7.41
N GLY A 317 -2.75 -12.40 -8.00
CA GLY A 317 -2.65 -13.84 -8.16
C GLY A 317 -2.25 -14.53 -6.86
N GLY A 318 -2.61 -15.80 -6.73
CA GLY A 318 -2.42 -16.54 -5.48
C GLY A 318 -3.25 -16.00 -4.32
N TYR A 319 -2.83 -16.30 -3.08
CA TYR A 319 -3.53 -15.99 -1.81
C TYR A 319 -4.94 -16.56 -1.73
N SER A 320 -5.91 -15.85 -2.31
CA SER A 320 -7.33 -16.22 -2.37
C SER A 320 -7.86 -16.30 -3.81
N SER A 321 -7.08 -15.92 -4.83
CA SER A 321 -7.50 -16.03 -6.23
C SER A 321 -7.35 -17.47 -6.71
N LEU A 322 -8.43 -18.11 -7.14
CA LEU A 322 -8.45 -19.51 -7.57
C LEU A 322 -9.09 -19.65 -8.96
N MET A 323 -8.59 -20.61 -9.76
CA MET A 323 -9.15 -20.87 -11.10
C MET A 323 -10.42 -21.72 -11.07
N THR A 324 -10.53 -22.63 -10.10
CA THR A 324 -11.59 -23.65 -9.97
C THR A 324 -12.64 -23.30 -8.92
N TYR A 325 -12.48 -22.17 -8.23
CA TYR A 325 -13.51 -21.62 -7.35
C TYR A 325 -14.10 -20.39 -8.07
N PRO A 326 -15.33 -20.49 -8.58
CA PRO A 326 -15.94 -19.40 -9.34
C PRO A 326 -15.92 -18.06 -8.61
N PHE A 327 -15.42 -17.04 -9.30
CA PHE A 327 -15.31 -15.66 -8.84
C PHE A 327 -14.44 -15.42 -7.61
N ARG A 328 -13.78 -16.44 -7.05
CA ARG A 328 -12.89 -16.26 -5.91
C ARG A 328 -11.62 -15.56 -6.37
N LEU A 329 -11.61 -14.23 -6.22
CA LEU A 329 -10.52 -13.32 -6.57
C LEU A 329 -10.19 -12.44 -5.38
N THR A 330 -8.92 -12.10 -5.20
CA THR A 330 -8.49 -11.22 -4.10
C THR A 330 -9.25 -9.90 -4.13
N ASP A 331 -10.05 -9.62 -3.11
CA ASP A 331 -10.85 -8.40 -3.01
C ASP A 331 -10.08 -7.21 -2.40
N PHE A 332 -8.94 -7.52 -1.78
CA PHE A 332 -8.14 -6.57 -1.02
C PHE A 332 -7.29 -5.64 -1.88
N MET A 333 -6.97 -6.04 -3.12
CA MET A 333 -6.26 -5.24 -4.11
C MET A 333 -7.01 -5.29 -5.44
N THR A 334 -7.35 -4.11 -5.99
CA THR A 334 -7.82 -4.00 -7.37
C THR A 334 -7.19 -2.80 -8.06
N PHE A 335 -6.88 -2.94 -9.35
CA PHE A 335 -6.47 -1.83 -10.20
C PHE A 335 -7.28 -1.83 -11.49
N GLY A 336 -7.65 -0.66 -12.01
CA GLY A 336 -8.51 -0.60 -13.19
C GLY A 336 -8.84 0.84 -13.56
N THR A 337 -9.73 1.00 -14.54
CA THR A 337 -10.31 2.31 -14.83
C THR A 337 -11.16 2.77 -13.64
N ILE A 338 -11.24 4.08 -13.43
CA ILE A 338 -12.02 4.62 -12.30
C ILE A 338 -13.50 4.23 -12.37
N GLY A 339 -14.07 4.19 -13.59
CA GLY A 339 -15.44 3.77 -13.84
C GLY A 339 -15.67 2.30 -13.47
N ASP A 340 -14.79 1.39 -13.92
CA ASP A 340 -14.90 -0.04 -13.64
C ASP A 340 -14.71 -0.34 -12.15
N ILE A 341 -13.71 0.27 -11.50
CA ILE A 341 -13.43 0.06 -10.07
C ILE A 341 -14.57 0.60 -9.19
N LYS A 342 -15.14 1.76 -9.56
CA LYS A 342 -16.33 2.28 -8.87
C LYS A 342 -17.51 1.31 -9.00
N ARG A 343 -17.78 0.82 -10.21
CA ARG A 343 -18.84 -0.18 -10.45
C ARG A 343 -18.60 -1.44 -9.62
N PHE A 344 -17.37 -1.94 -9.57
CA PHE A 344 -16.96 -3.10 -8.77
C PHE A 344 -17.26 -2.97 -7.28
N TYR A 345 -16.97 -1.83 -6.66
CA TYR A 345 -17.27 -1.63 -5.23
C TYR A 345 -18.70 -1.15 -4.94
N SER A 346 -19.43 -0.65 -5.95
CA SER A 346 -20.83 -0.23 -5.80
C SER A 346 -21.83 -1.38 -5.80
N CYS A 347 -21.47 -2.53 -6.36
CA CYS A 347 -22.40 -3.65 -6.55
C CYS A 347 -22.56 -4.57 -5.33
N SER A 348 -21.80 -4.34 -4.26
CA SER A 348 -21.86 -5.09 -3.00
C SER A 348 -23.05 -4.65 -2.15
N GLY A 349 -24.27 -4.94 -2.62
CA GLY A 349 -25.52 -4.66 -1.91
C GLY A 349 -25.80 -5.67 -0.79
N GLU A 350 -27.05 -5.69 -0.31
CA GLU A 350 -27.54 -6.79 0.52
C GLU A 350 -27.90 -7.98 -0.39
N ASP A 351 -27.35 -9.15 -0.08
CA ASP A 351 -27.59 -10.39 -0.80
C ASP A 351 -27.58 -11.55 0.20
N GLU A 352 -28.62 -12.38 0.15
CA GLU A 352 -28.78 -13.53 1.03
C GLU A 352 -27.76 -14.65 0.74
N ARG A 353 -27.09 -14.59 -0.44
CA ARG A 353 -26.05 -15.54 -0.84
C ARG A 353 -24.67 -15.19 -0.29
N LEU A 354 -24.47 -13.97 0.21
CA LEU A 354 -23.27 -13.68 1.01
C LEU A 354 -23.34 -14.57 2.26
N GLU A 355 -22.35 -15.43 2.43
CA GLU A 355 -22.38 -16.46 3.46
C GLU A 355 -22.61 -15.85 4.85
N ASN A 356 -23.83 -16.02 5.39
CA ASN A 356 -24.19 -15.62 6.74
C ASN A 356 -24.01 -16.84 7.66
N THR A 357 -22.79 -17.00 8.18
CA THR A 357 -22.45 -17.91 9.30
C THR A 357 -22.98 -19.35 9.21
N TYR A 358 -22.17 -20.29 8.74
CA TYR A 358 -22.25 -21.65 9.31
C TYR A 358 -21.81 -21.57 10.77
N ARG A 359 -22.70 -21.91 11.70
CA ARG A 359 -22.31 -22.61 12.92
C ARG A 359 -22.28 -24.08 12.55
N ASP A 360 -21.14 -24.60 12.11
CA ASP A 360 -20.83 -26.01 12.34
C ASP A 360 -19.35 -26.29 12.08
N GLU A 361 -18.78 -27.06 13.01
CA GLU A 361 -17.40 -27.55 12.99
C GLU A 361 -17.13 -28.55 11.84
N GLU A 362 -18.16 -28.93 11.07
CA GLU A 362 -18.05 -29.95 9.99
C GLU A 362 -18.03 -29.40 8.55
N SER A 363 -18.45 -28.15 8.26
CA SER A 363 -18.67 -27.72 6.87
C SER A 363 -17.59 -26.82 6.24
N THR A 364 -16.91 -25.98 7.02
CA THR A 364 -16.01 -24.95 6.46
C THR A 364 -14.56 -25.42 6.30
N GLY A 365 -14.07 -26.33 7.14
CA GLY A 365 -12.73 -26.88 6.93
C GLY A 365 -12.66 -27.84 5.74
N TYR A 366 -13.69 -28.68 5.57
CA TYR A 366 -13.60 -29.85 4.71
C TYR A 366 -13.86 -29.58 3.22
N GLN A 367 -14.74 -28.62 2.89
CA GLN A 367 -14.98 -28.21 1.50
C GLN A 367 -13.85 -27.37 0.94
N TYR A 368 -13.30 -26.47 1.76
CA TYR A 368 -12.11 -25.69 1.45
C TYR A 368 -10.89 -26.62 1.27
N ASP A 369 -10.57 -27.49 2.21
CA ASP A 369 -9.34 -28.31 2.18
C ASP A 369 -9.31 -29.40 1.07
N ARG A 370 -10.43 -29.65 0.38
CA ARG A 370 -10.53 -30.66 -0.70
C ARG A 370 -10.53 -30.06 -2.11
N VAL A 371 -11.13 -28.88 -2.32
CA VAL A 371 -11.03 -28.13 -3.58
C VAL A 371 -9.62 -27.53 -3.72
N PHE A 372 -9.06 -27.02 -2.62
CA PHE A 372 -7.73 -26.36 -2.58
C PHE A 372 -6.55 -27.31 -2.83
N ARG A 373 -6.71 -28.62 -2.55
CA ARG A 373 -5.64 -29.62 -2.78
C ARG A 373 -5.49 -30.09 -4.23
N LEU A 374 -6.40 -29.70 -5.14
CA LEU A 374 -6.43 -30.22 -6.50
C LEU A 374 -5.95 -29.22 -7.56
N THR A 375 -6.08 -27.91 -7.34
CA THR A 375 -6.00 -26.95 -8.44
C THR A 375 -4.60 -26.75 -9.08
N PRO A 376 -3.45 -27.14 -8.50
CA PRO A 376 -2.19 -27.16 -9.24
C PRO A 376 -1.48 -28.52 -9.25
N ARG A 377 -2.11 -29.61 -8.76
CA ARG A 377 -1.57 -30.95 -9.05
C ARG A 377 -1.93 -31.43 -10.45
N ASP A 378 -3.00 -30.87 -11.00
CA ASP A 378 -3.43 -31.08 -12.37
C ASP A 378 -2.91 -29.95 -13.26
N ASP A 379 -2.40 -30.33 -14.44
CA ASP A 379 -1.97 -29.43 -15.50
C ASP A 379 -3.14 -28.50 -15.92
N VAL A 380 -2.86 -27.20 -16.21
CA VAL A 380 -3.93 -26.21 -16.49
C VAL A 380 -4.87 -26.68 -17.60
N PHE A 381 -4.33 -27.38 -18.60
CA PHE A 381 -5.10 -27.84 -19.75
C PHE A 381 -6.06 -28.97 -19.37
N SER A 382 -5.70 -29.75 -18.35
CA SER A 382 -6.61 -30.75 -17.77
C SER A 382 -7.83 -30.09 -17.15
N VAL A 383 -7.63 -28.98 -16.42
CA VAL A 383 -8.74 -28.24 -15.81
C VAL A 383 -9.58 -27.53 -16.87
N LEU A 384 -8.95 -26.85 -17.82
CA LEU A 384 -9.65 -26.20 -18.94
C LEU A 384 -10.42 -27.21 -19.81
N GLY A 385 -9.98 -28.48 -19.81
CA GLY A 385 -10.64 -29.59 -20.50
C GLY A 385 -11.84 -30.21 -19.79
N TYR A 386 -12.25 -29.71 -18.61
CA TYR A 386 -13.44 -30.22 -17.92
C TYR A 386 -14.68 -30.10 -18.79
N SER A 387 -15.46 -31.19 -18.87
CA SER A 387 -16.81 -31.19 -19.44
C SER A 387 -17.76 -30.30 -18.63
N LYS A 388 -18.90 -29.92 -19.23
CA LYS A 388 -19.94 -29.15 -18.52
C LYS A 388 -20.38 -29.87 -17.24
N GLU A 389 -20.56 -31.19 -17.31
CA GLU A 389 -20.96 -32.02 -16.17
C GLU A 389 -19.94 -31.99 -15.04
N GLU A 390 -18.64 -32.03 -15.36
CA GLU A 390 -17.55 -31.93 -14.38
C GLU A 390 -17.50 -30.54 -13.73
N ARG A 391 -17.67 -29.47 -14.52
CA ARG A 391 -17.72 -28.09 -14.01
C ARG A 391 -18.91 -27.88 -13.08
N MET A 392 -20.10 -28.30 -13.50
CA MET A 392 -21.31 -28.21 -12.66
C MET A 392 -21.17 -29.05 -11.38
N ALA A 393 -20.63 -30.27 -11.48
CA ALA A 393 -20.40 -31.12 -10.31
C ALA A 393 -19.39 -30.51 -9.32
N LEU A 394 -18.42 -29.72 -9.81
CA LEU A 394 -17.50 -28.96 -8.97
C LEU A 394 -18.22 -27.79 -8.28
N CYS A 395 -18.99 -26.97 -9.00
CA CYS A 395 -19.80 -25.89 -8.43
C CYS A 395 -20.79 -26.39 -7.38
N HIS A 396 -21.50 -27.49 -7.64
CA HIS A 396 -22.42 -28.09 -6.66
C HIS A 396 -21.71 -28.55 -5.36
N LYS A 397 -20.43 -28.95 -5.45
CA LYS A 397 -19.65 -29.31 -4.25
C LYS A 397 -19.25 -28.09 -3.42
N ILE A 398 -19.04 -26.94 -4.05
CA ILE A 398 -18.76 -25.66 -3.38
C ILE A 398 -20.04 -25.14 -2.71
N GLY A 399 -21.18 -25.31 -3.38
CA GLY A 399 -22.49 -24.91 -2.90
C GLY A 399 -22.87 -23.47 -3.29
N PRO A 400 -24.07 -23.02 -2.90
CA PRO A 400 -24.68 -21.80 -3.42
C PRO A 400 -24.26 -20.52 -2.70
N TYR A 401 -23.54 -20.63 -1.58
CA TYR A 401 -23.13 -19.49 -0.76
C TYR A 401 -21.78 -18.96 -1.20
N LYS A 402 -21.66 -17.64 -1.31
CA LYS A 402 -20.43 -16.96 -1.71
C LYS A 402 -19.71 -16.45 -0.47
N ASP A 403 -18.46 -16.86 -0.36
CA ASP A 403 -17.53 -16.21 0.56
C ASP A 403 -17.33 -14.72 0.18
N PRO A 404 -16.72 -13.90 1.05
CA PRO A 404 -16.51 -12.47 0.81
C PRO A 404 -15.83 -12.11 -0.52
N GLU A 405 -14.79 -12.84 -0.89
CA GLU A 405 -14.01 -12.61 -2.11
C GLU A 405 -14.81 -12.94 -3.37
N SER A 406 -15.41 -14.14 -3.38
CA SER A 406 -16.31 -14.62 -4.43
C SER A 406 -17.55 -13.74 -4.57
N TYR A 407 -18.04 -13.20 -3.45
CA TYR A 407 -19.22 -12.34 -3.43
C TYR A 407 -19.01 -11.04 -4.18
N LEU A 408 -17.87 -10.36 -4.00
CA LEU A 408 -17.61 -9.07 -4.63
C LEU A 408 -17.48 -9.21 -6.16
N ALA A 409 -16.60 -10.10 -6.63
CA ALA A 409 -16.41 -10.31 -8.06
C ALA A 409 -17.64 -10.95 -8.72
N GLY A 410 -18.30 -11.89 -8.04
CA GLY A 410 -19.54 -12.51 -8.53
C GLY A 410 -20.69 -11.52 -8.65
N SER A 411 -20.88 -10.64 -7.64
CA SER A 411 -21.91 -9.59 -7.69
C SER A 411 -21.63 -8.58 -8.80
N PHE A 412 -20.36 -8.21 -9.01
CA PHE A 412 -19.97 -7.35 -10.12
C PHE A 412 -20.32 -7.99 -11.45
N TYR A 413 -19.93 -9.26 -11.64
CA TYR A 413 -20.24 -9.99 -12.85
C TYR A 413 -21.75 -10.05 -13.11
N GLU A 414 -22.54 -10.52 -12.14
CA GLU A 414 -23.99 -10.68 -12.28
C GLU A 414 -24.70 -9.36 -12.58
N ARG A 415 -24.34 -8.28 -11.89
CA ARG A 415 -25.08 -7.01 -11.95
C ARG A 415 -24.60 -6.07 -13.06
N VAL A 416 -23.31 -6.09 -13.39
CA VAL A 416 -22.70 -5.16 -14.34
C VAL A 416 -22.49 -5.82 -15.71
N ILE A 417 -22.09 -7.09 -15.74
CA ILE A 417 -21.74 -7.77 -16.98
C ILE A 417 -22.89 -8.62 -17.50
N LEU A 418 -23.48 -9.47 -16.67
CA LEU A 418 -24.51 -10.43 -17.06
C LEU A 418 -25.92 -9.81 -17.07
N GLY A 419 -26.16 -8.82 -16.20
CA GLY A 419 -27.47 -8.18 -16.03
C GLY A 419 -28.53 -9.06 -15.34
N ARG A 420 -28.14 -10.22 -14.80
CA ARG A 420 -28.99 -11.12 -14.00
C ARG A 420 -28.16 -11.91 -13.00
N ILE A 421 -28.85 -12.45 -12.01
CA ILE A 421 -28.26 -13.38 -11.04
C ILE A 421 -28.05 -14.75 -11.71
N LEU A 422 -26.95 -15.43 -11.38
CA LEU A 422 -26.71 -16.82 -11.80
C LEU A 422 -27.58 -17.78 -10.99
N GLU A 423 -28.16 -18.75 -11.68
CA GLU A 423 -29.01 -19.80 -11.14
C GLU A 423 -28.24 -21.11 -11.00
N GLU A 424 -28.74 -22.07 -10.22
CA GLU A 424 -28.11 -23.39 -10.03
C GLU A 424 -27.92 -24.17 -11.34
N SER A 425 -28.73 -23.87 -12.37
CA SER A 425 -28.61 -24.48 -13.69
C SER A 425 -27.52 -23.88 -14.57
N ASP A 426 -26.95 -22.73 -14.20
CA ASP A 426 -25.89 -22.07 -14.94
C ASP A 426 -24.54 -22.74 -14.69
N ASP A 427 -23.70 -22.75 -15.73
CA ASP A 427 -22.31 -23.19 -15.63
C ASP A 427 -21.46 -22.05 -15.05
N GLU A 428 -21.57 -21.82 -13.73
CA GLU A 428 -20.94 -20.70 -13.03
C GLU A 428 -19.41 -20.66 -13.25
N LEU A 429 -18.76 -21.82 -13.33
CA LEU A 429 -17.33 -21.89 -13.59
C LEU A 429 -16.97 -21.41 -15.00
N MET A 430 -17.74 -21.79 -16.03
CA MET A 430 -17.55 -21.26 -17.38
C MET A 430 -17.82 -19.75 -17.45
N HIS A 431 -18.83 -19.25 -16.73
CA HIS A 431 -19.08 -17.81 -16.62
C HIS A 431 -17.87 -17.08 -15.99
N TYR A 432 -17.30 -17.64 -14.93
CA TYR A 432 -16.10 -17.10 -14.30
C TYR A 432 -14.87 -17.14 -15.23
N TRP A 433 -14.64 -18.24 -15.97
CA TRP A 433 -13.54 -18.30 -16.93
C TRP A 433 -13.71 -17.30 -18.07
N LYS A 434 -14.93 -17.10 -18.57
CA LYS A 434 -15.21 -16.03 -19.55
C LYS A 434 -14.94 -14.64 -18.96
N PHE A 435 -15.27 -14.43 -17.69
CA PHE A 435 -14.92 -13.20 -16.97
C PHE A 435 -13.39 -13.00 -16.88
N LEU A 436 -12.64 -14.03 -16.48
CA LEU A 436 -11.17 -13.99 -16.44
C LEU A 436 -10.56 -13.70 -17.82
N LYS A 437 -11.08 -14.33 -18.88
CA LYS A 437 -10.61 -14.15 -20.28
C LYS A 437 -10.91 -12.75 -20.79
N ASN A 438 -12.08 -12.17 -20.48
CA ASN A 438 -12.57 -10.97 -21.18
C ASN A 438 -12.48 -9.67 -20.37
N ALA A 439 -12.44 -9.75 -19.04
CA ALA A 439 -12.62 -8.60 -18.16
C ALA A 439 -11.59 -8.47 -17.02
N ALA A 440 -10.79 -9.51 -16.74
CA ALA A 440 -9.81 -9.47 -15.65
C ALA A 440 -8.36 -9.61 -16.13
N ILE A 441 -7.42 -9.17 -15.29
CA ILE A 441 -5.98 -9.46 -15.35
C ILE A 441 -5.55 -9.99 -13.98
N ILE A 442 -4.66 -10.97 -13.96
CA ILE A 442 -4.06 -11.48 -12.73
C ILE A 442 -2.59 -11.10 -12.67
N ILE A 443 -2.17 -10.45 -11.60
CA ILE A 443 -0.78 -10.04 -11.36
C ILE A 443 -0.23 -10.77 -10.15
N ASP A 444 0.95 -11.36 -10.30
CA ASP A 444 1.56 -12.08 -9.20
C ASP A 444 2.10 -11.11 -8.13
N PRO A 445 1.81 -11.32 -6.84
CA PRO A 445 2.28 -10.45 -5.76
C PRO A 445 3.80 -10.33 -5.71
N LEU A 446 4.53 -11.38 -6.08
CA LEU A 446 5.99 -11.35 -6.14
C LEU A 446 6.52 -10.39 -7.23
N GLN A 447 5.77 -10.20 -8.33
CA GLN A 447 6.15 -9.23 -9.37
C GLN A 447 6.06 -7.80 -8.85
N LEU A 448 5.14 -7.52 -7.92
CA LEU A 448 4.95 -6.19 -7.33
C LEU A 448 5.78 -5.97 -6.06
N MET A 449 6.56 -6.98 -5.64
CA MET A 449 7.19 -7.03 -4.32
C MET A 449 6.18 -6.69 -3.22
N PHE A 450 5.00 -7.31 -3.29
CA PHE A 450 3.90 -7.08 -2.37
C PHE A 450 4.20 -7.64 -0.97
N TYR A 451 3.86 -6.86 0.04
CA TYR A 451 3.98 -7.20 1.45
C TYR A 451 2.66 -6.98 2.17
N TRP A 452 2.30 -7.93 3.03
CA TRP A 452 1.09 -7.88 3.85
C TRP A 452 1.42 -8.13 5.32
N LYS A 453 1.38 -7.05 6.11
CA LYS A 453 1.81 -7.06 7.52
C LYS A 453 0.99 -8.00 8.40
N LYS A 454 -0.33 -8.11 8.14
CA LYS A 454 -1.25 -8.95 8.92
C LYS A 454 -0.85 -10.43 8.97
N TYR A 455 -0.20 -10.93 7.93
CA TYR A 455 0.10 -12.36 7.74
C TYR A 455 1.60 -12.63 7.54
N ASP A 456 2.46 -11.72 8.03
CA ASP A 456 3.92 -11.78 7.85
C ASP A 456 4.52 -13.13 8.28
N SER A 457 3.99 -13.74 9.36
CA SER A 457 4.44 -15.04 9.86
C SER A 457 4.05 -16.23 8.98
N GLU A 458 2.92 -16.16 8.27
CA GLU A 458 2.39 -17.27 7.45
C GLU A 458 3.08 -17.35 6.08
N TYR A 459 3.54 -16.22 5.56
CA TYR A 459 4.14 -16.13 4.22
C TYR A 459 5.65 -16.30 4.19
N MET A 460 6.34 -16.29 5.34
CA MET A 460 7.75 -16.69 5.37
C MET A 460 7.95 -18.18 5.06
N THR A 461 6.91 -19.01 5.25
CA THR A 461 6.98 -20.47 5.08
C THR A 461 6.29 -20.98 3.82
N ASN A 462 5.35 -20.23 3.23
CA ASN A 462 4.56 -20.65 2.07
C ASN A 462 4.72 -19.69 0.89
N ASN A 463 5.04 -20.21 -0.29
CA ASN A 463 5.02 -19.42 -1.52
C ASN A 463 3.57 -19.17 -1.94
N PRO A 464 3.07 -17.92 -1.95
CA PRO A 464 1.66 -17.61 -2.23
C PRO A 464 1.22 -17.96 -3.65
N LEU A 465 2.16 -18.19 -4.59
CA LEU A 465 1.89 -18.63 -5.96
C LEU A 465 1.75 -20.15 -6.11
N ILE A 466 2.25 -20.92 -5.13
CA ILE A 466 2.28 -22.39 -5.17
C ILE A 466 1.34 -22.98 -4.10
N ALA A 467 1.12 -22.25 -3.01
CA ALA A 467 0.13 -22.60 -2.01
C ALA A 467 -1.26 -22.65 -2.66
N ASP A 468 -2.04 -23.65 -2.27
CA ASP A 468 -3.50 -23.64 -2.40
C ASP A 468 -4.09 -23.62 -3.82
N GLY A 469 -3.28 -23.87 -4.86
CA GLY A 469 -3.81 -23.87 -6.22
C GLY A 469 -4.16 -22.50 -6.75
N GLY A 470 -3.41 -21.50 -6.30
CA GLY A 470 -3.53 -20.10 -6.70
C GLY A 470 -3.57 -19.90 -8.21
N LEU A 471 -4.47 -19.02 -8.65
CA LEU A 471 -4.48 -18.47 -9.99
C LEU A 471 -3.30 -17.51 -10.13
N SER A 472 -2.24 -17.96 -10.80
CA SER A 472 -1.07 -17.12 -11.12
C SER A 472 -1.26 -16.32 -12.41
N ASN A 473 -0.43 -15.32 -12.66
CA ASN A 473 -0.37 -14.62 -13.95
C ASN A 473 -0.11 -15.58 -15.11
N SER A 474 0.73 -16.60 -14.91
CA SER A 474 1.02 -17.61 -15.95
C SER A 474 -0.22 -18.46 -16.29
N THR A 475 -0.94 -18.92 -15.27
CA THR A 475 -2.20 -19.66 -15.39
C THR A 475 -3.27 -18.81 -16.07
N TRP A 476 -3.41 -17.55 -15.67
CA TRP A 476 -4.33 -16.61 -16.31
C TRP A 476 -3.96 -16.34 -17.76
N THR A 477 -2.69 -16.22 -18.10
CA THR A 477 -2.24 -16.01 -19.49
C THR A 477 -2.62 -17.21 -20.37
N GLN A 478 -2.50 -18.44 -19.85
CA GLN A 478 -2.96 -19.64 -20.55
C GLN A 478 -4.48 -19.61 -20.79
N LEU A 479 -5.26 -19.19 -19.80
CA LEU A 479 -6.72 -19.01 -19.93
C LEU A 479 -7.08 -17.89 -20.90
N TYR A 480 -6.37 -16.77 -20.87
CA TYR A 480 -6.56 -15.63 -21.79
C TYR A 480 -6.40 -16.04 -23.25
N LEU A 481 -5.41 -16.91 -23.53
CA LEU A 481 -5.14 -17.46 -24.87
C LEU A 481 -6.00 -18.67 -25.23
N HIS A 482 -6.78 -19.21 -24.28
CA HIS A 482 -7.57 -20.42 -24.49
C HIS A 482 -8.86 -20.10 -25.25
N GLU A 483 -9.17 -20.88 -26.28
CA GLU A 483 -10.45 -20.83 -26.97
C GLU A 483 -11.41 -21.86 -26.38
N PHE A 484 -12.48 -21.36 -25.75
CA PHE A 484 -13.55 -22.22 -25.24
C PHE A 484 -14.43 -22.67 -26.42
N GLU A 485 -14.66 -23.98 -26.54
CA GLU A 485 -15.66 -24.51 -27.46
C GLU A 485 -17.05 -24.02 -27.02
N GLU A 486 -17.85 -23.49 -27.95
CA GLU A 486 -19.18 -22.92 -27.69
C GLU A 486 -20.24 -23.97 -27.31
#